data_AF-A0A4P6P5C9-F1
#
_entry.id   AF-A0A4P6P5C9-F1
#
_cell.length_a   1.000
_cell.length_b   1.000
_cell.length_c   1.000
_cell.angle_alpha   90.00
_cell.angle_beta   90.00
_cell.angle_gamma   90.00
#
_symmetry.space_group_name_H-M   'P 1'
#
loop_
_entity.id
_entity.type
_entity.pdbx_description
1 polymer ?
#
loop_
_entity_poly.entity_id
_entity_poly.type
_entity_poly.pdbx_seq_one_letter_code
_entity_poly.pdbx_strand_id
1 'polypeptide(L)'
;MSNKSILERLLIEIKKYEAAPKDRDEFAARFTSAIEALEAIPYSVLQESRDWQYRIEMEGYFNEEGFESENEVVIPKLKNWVRDLIQKYS
;
A
#
# COMPACT_ATOMS: atom_id res chain seq x y z
N MET A 1 -16.19 -9.30 7.56
CA MET A 1 -16.09 -8.91 6.13
C MET A 1 -15.14 -9.88 5.46
N SER A 2 -15.32 -10.25 4.20
CA SER A 2 -14.36 -11.17 3.54
C SER A 2 -13.06 -10.44 3.22
N ASN A 3 -11.93 -11.16 3.22
CA ASN A 3 -10.63 -10.62 2.80
C ASN A 3 -10.69 -9.91 1.45
N LYS A 4 -11.39 -10.51 0.48
CA LYS A 4 -11.65 -9.90 -0.83
C LYS A 4 -12.27 -8.50 -0.72
N SER A 5 -13.34 -8.35 0.07
CA SER A 5 -14.03 -7.06 0.22
C SER A 5 -13.14 -5.98 0.86
N ILE A 6 -12.26 -6.37 1.79
CA ILE A 6 -11.28 -5.48 2.42
C ILE A 6 -10.24 -5.02 1.38
N LEU A 7 -9.70 -5.96 0.60
CA LEU A 7 -8.70 -5.67 -0.43
C LEU A 7 -9.27 -4.84 -1.60
N GLU A 8 -10.51 -5.08 -2.01
CA GLU A 8 -11.20 -4.27 -3.03
C GLU A 8 -11.40 -2.83 -2.55
N ARG A 9 -11.80 -2.65 -1.28
CA ARG A 9 -11.90 -1.33 -0.66
C ARG A 9 -10.52 -0.65 -0.58
N LEU A 10 -9.49 -1.39 -0.19
CA LEU A 10 -8.13 -0.88 -0.14
C LEU A 10 -7.65 -0.40 -1.52
N LEU A 11 -7.98 -1.14 -2.59
CA LEU A 11 -7.66 -0.72 -3.96
C LEU A 11 -8.36 0.59 -4.36
N ILE A 12 -9.58 0.83 -3.88
CA ILE A 12 -10.28 2.11 -4.08
C ILE A 12 -9.57 3.23 -3.32
N GLU A 13 -9.13 2.97 -2.08
CA GLU A 13 -8.40 3.95 -1.27
C GLU A 13 -7.05 4.32 -1.89
N ILE A 14 -6.31 3.35 -2.43
CA ILE A 14 -5.06 3.62 -3.17
C ILE A 14 -5.31 4.52 -4.39
N LYS A 15 -6.38 4.28 -5.16
CA LYS A 15 -6.74 5.14 -6.30
C LYS A 15 -7.12 6.56 -5.88
N LYS A 16 -7.78 6.71 -4.72
CA LYS A 16 -8.11 8.04 -4.17
C LYS A 16 -6.85 8.79 -3.75
N TYR A 17 -5.93 8.09 -3.08
CA TYR A 17 -4.63 8.66 -2.73
C TYR A 17 -3.83 9.07 -3.98
N GLU A 18 -3.78 8.22 -5.02
CA GLU A 18 -3.12 8.54 -6.28
C GLU A 18 -3.65 9.82 -6.94
N ALA A 19 -4.97 10.03 -6.92
CA ALA A 19 -5.60 11.20 -7.53
C ALA A 19 -5.43 12.48 -6.70
N ALA A 20 -5.25 12.36 -5.38
CA ALA A 20 -5.11 13.47 -4.45
C ALA A 20 -4.20 13.07 -3.27
N PRO A 21 -2.87 13.03 -3.49
CA PRO A 21 -1.93 12.59 -2.47
C PRO A 21 -1.91 13.60 -1.33
N LYS A 22 -2.53 13.22 -0.21
CA LYS A 22 -2.57 13.97 1.03
C LYS A 22 -2.35 13.01 2.19
N ASP A 23 -1.74 13.51 3.25
CA ASP A 23 -1.58 12.80 4.53
C ASP A 23 -0.99 11.40 4.34
N ARG A 24 0.18 11.35 3.68
CA ARG A 24 0.89 10.12 3.30
C ARG A 24 1.07 9.14 4.46
N ASP A 25 1.52 9.63 5.62
CA ASP A 25 1.73 8.80 6.80
C ASP A 25 0.40 8.19 7.29
N GLU A 26 -0.69 8.96 7.22
CA GLU A 26 -2.02 8.46 7.56
C GLU A 26 -2.50 7.42 6.55
N PHE A 27 -2.24 7.64 5.25
CA PHE A 27 -2.54 6.67 4.20
C PHE A 27 -1.74 5.36 4.40
N ALA A 28 -0.44 5.45 4.68
CA ALA A 28 0.42 4.29 4.94
C ALA A 28 -0.03 3.49 6.16
N ALA A 29 -0.43 4.18 7.24
CA ALA A 29 -0.99 3.56 8.44
C ALA A 29 -2.32 2.84 8.14
N ARG A 30 -3.26 3.52 7.46
CA ARG A 30 -4.56 2.93 7.06
C ARG A 30 -4.37 1.71 6.15
N PHE A 31 -3.45 1.79 5.20
CA PHE A 31 -3.10 0.66 4.33
C PHE A 31 -2.67 -0.56 5.15
N THR A 32 -1.75 -0.35 6.10
CA THR A 32 -1.19 -1.44 6.90
C THR A 32 -2.26 -2.06 7.80
N SER A 33 -3.09 -1.23 8.45
CA SER A 33 -4.23 -1.70 9.25
C SER A 33 -5.25 -2.50 8.42
N ALA A 34 -5.47 -2.14 7.15
CA ALA A 34 -6.35 -2.91 6.28
C ALA A 34 -5.79 -4.30 5.96
N ILE A 35 -4.47 -4.45 5.81
CA ILE A 35 -3.82 -5.76 5.62
C ILE A 35 -3.83 -6.58 6.91
N GLU A 36 -3.60 -5.96 8.07
CA GLU A 36 -3.66 -6.62 9.38
C GLU A 36 -5.06 -7.13 9.74
N ALA A 37 -6.10 -6.51 9.19
CA ALA A 37 -7.48 -6.94 9.35
C ALA A 37 -7.86 -8.18 8.50
N LEU A 38 -6.98 -8.67 7.63
CA LEU A 38 -7.24 -9.87 6.83
C LEU A 38 -7.14 -11.13 7.70
N GLU A 39 -8.08 -12.04 7.51
CA GLU A 39 -8.14 -13.30 8.27
C GLU A 39 -7.31 -14.40 7.58
N ALA A 40 -6.60 -15.21 8.36
CA ALA A 40 -5.86 -16.39 7.88
C ALA A 40 -4.84 -16.12 6.76
N ILE A 41 -4.24 -14.92 6.72
CA ILE A 41 -3.14 -14.60 5.80
C ILE A 41 -1.78 -15.06 6.35
N PRO A 42 -0.83 -15.47 5.48
CA PRO A 42 0.54 -15.76 5.88
C PRO A 42 1.24 -14.54 6.48
N TYR A 43 2.13 -14.77 7.44
CA TYR A 43 2.96 -13.72 8.03
C TYR A 43 3.82 -12.97 7.00
N SER A 44 4.21 -13.62 5.89
CA SER A 44 4.93 -12.96 4.80
C SER A 44 4.15 -11.79 4.19
N VAL A 45 2.82 -11.88 4.11
CA VAL A 45 1.97 -10.79 3.61
C VAL A 45 1.98 -9.59 4.56
N LEU A 46 2.06 -9.85 5.87
CA LEU A 46 2.23 -8.80 6.88
C LEU A 46 3.61 -8.16 6.83
N GLN A 47 4.66 -8.92 6.53
CA GLN A 47 6.00 -8.36 6.34
C GLN A 47 6.07 -7.50 5.08
N GLU A 48 5.54 -8.01 3.96
CA GLU A 48 5.45 -7.26 2.71
C GLU A 48 4.64 -5.97 2.87
N SER A 49 3.58 -5.95 3.69
CA SER A 49 2.83 -4.72 3.95
C SER A 49 3.63 -3.68 4.72
N ARG A 50 4.53 -4.08 5.63
CA ARG A 50 5.44 -3.15 6.31
C ARG A 50 6.49 -2.58 5.36
N ASP A 51 7.00 -3.38 4.43
CA ASP A 51 7.88 -2.89 3.38
C ASP A 51 7.17 -1.87 2.48
N TRP A 52 5.90 -2.13 2.15
CA TRP A 52 5.06 -1.17 1.42
C TRP A 52 4.81 0.10 2.22
N GLN A 53 4.52 0.01 3.52
CA GLN A 53 4.36 1.16 4.40
C GLN A 53 5.58 2.08 4.32
N TYR A 54 6.77 1.52 4.49
CA TYR A 54 8.02 2.27 4.40
C TYR A 54 8.20 2.94 3.02
N ARG A 55 7.94 2.21 1.92
CA ARG A 55 8.05 2.76 0.56
C ARG A 55 7.07 3.90 0.30
N ILE A 56 5.84 3.79 0.84
CA ILE A 56 4.83 4.84 0.75
C ILE A 56 5.32 6.06 1.52
N GLU A 57 5.77 5.90 2.77
CA GLU A 57 6.25 7.00 3.63
C GLU A 57 7.44 7.73 2.97
N MET A 58 8.35 6.99 2.34
CA MET A 58 9.52 7.53 1.64
C MET A 58 9.22 8.14 0.26
N GLU A 59 8.01 7.96 -0.29
CA GLU A 59 7.64 8.42 -1.64
C GLU A 59 7.81 9.95 -1.78
N GLY A 60 8.82 10.45 -2.48
CA GLY A 60 9.04 11.90 -2.62
C GLY A 60 9.75 12.54 -1.43
N TYR A 61 10.37 11.76 -0.53
CA TYR A 61 11.49 12.27 0.26
C TYR A 61 12.68 12.49 -0.69
N PHE A 62 13.10 13.74 -0.84
CA PHE A 62 14.39 14.07 -1.45
C PHE A 62 15.48 13.67 -0.46
N ASN A 63 16.44 12.84 -0.88
CA ASN A 63 17.68 12.72 -0.11
C ASN A 63 18.32 14.11 -0.02
N GLU A 64 19.05 14.41 1.06
CA GLU A 64 19.68 15.73 1.34
C GLU A 64 20.55 16.27 0.17
N GLU A 65 20.87 15.43 -0.82
CA GLU A 65 21.58 15.75 -2.05
C GLU A 65 20.69 16.12 -3.27
N GLY A 66 19.37 16.28 -3.08
CA GLY A 66 18.46 16.77 -4.14
C GLY A 66 18.15 15.76 -5.26
N PHE A 67 18.50 14.50 -5.09
CA PHE A 67 18.09 13.43 -6.01
C PHE A 67 16.68 12.95 -5.67
N GLU A 68 15.78 13.06 -6.64
CA GLU A 68 14.55 12.26 -6.71
C GLU A 68 14.97 10.78 -6.68
N SER A 69 14.78 10.11 -5.55
CA SER A 69 14.74 8.64 -5.56
C SER A 69 13.65 8.20 -6.54
N GLU A 70 13.79 7.01 -7.13
CA GLU A 70 12.96 6.39 -8.18
C GLU A 70 11.44 6.26 -7.83
N ASN A 71 10.80 7.38 -7.49
CA ASN A 71 9.50 7.48 -6.82
C ASN A 71 8.32 7.34 -7.77
N GLU A 72 8.53 7.38 -9.09
CA GLU A 72 7.45 7.30 -10.08
C GLU A 72 6.69 5.96 -10.09
N VAL A 73 7.11 4.95 -9.32
CA VAL A 73 6.56 3.59 -9.44
C VAL A 73 6.01 2.97 -8.14
N VAL A 74 5.96 3.69 -7.01
CA VAL A 74 5.47 3.12 -5.74
C VAL A 74 3.99 2.75 -5.84
N ILE A 75 3.12 3.72 -6.14
CA ILE A 75 1.67 3.50 -6.19
C ILE A 75 1.23 2.53 -7.31
N PRO A 76 1.78 2.59 -8.55
CA PRO A 76 1.49 1.58 -9.56
C PRO A 76 1.84 0.15 -9.11
N LYS A 77 3.01 -0.05 -8.48
CA LYS A 77 3.42 -1.38 -7.99
C LYS A 77 2.56 -1.83 -6.80
N LEU A 78 2.22 -0.93 -5.89
CA LEU A 78 1.33 -1.19 -4.76
C LEU A 78 -0.05 -1.68 -5.24
N LYS A 79 -0.63 -0.99 -6.24
CA LYS A 79 -1.91 -1.43 -6.84
C LYS A 79 -1.84 -2.83 -7.41
N ASN A 80 -0.74 -3.19 -8.08
CA ASN A 80 -0.56 -4.53 -8.62
C ASN A 80 -0.42 -5.57 -7.52
N TRP A 81 0.36 -5.29 -6.48
CA TRP A 81 0.47 -6.16 -5.31
C TRP A 81 -0.90 -6.42 -4.65
N VAL A 82 -1.72 -5.38 -4.45
CA VAL A 82 -3.09 -5.56 -3.91
C VAL A 82 -3.97 -6.38 -4.86
N ARG A 83 -3.87 -6.19 -6.19
CA ARG A 83 -4.61 -7.01 -7.16
C ARG A 83 -4.21 -8.49 -7.09
N ASP A 84 -2.92 -8.78 -6.91
CA ASP A 84 -2.43 -10.14 -6.77
C ASP A 84 -2.96 -10.78 -5.48
N LEU A 85 -3.03 -10.01 -4.37
CA LEU A 85 -3.68 -10.46 -3.14
C LEU A 85 -5.18 -10.73 -3.35
N ILE A 86 -5.89 -9.87 -4.09
CA ILE A 86 -7.30 -10.11 -4.42
C ILE A 86 -7.43 -11.42 -5.17
N GLN A 87 -6.58 -11.71 -6.16
CA GLN A 87 -6.64 -12.97 -6.90
C GLN A 87 -6.35 -14.20 -6.02
N LYS A 88 -5.42 -14.08 -5.07
CA LYS A 88 -5.05 -15.18 -4.15
C LYS A 88 -6.10 -15.46 -3.07
N TYR A 89 -6.82 -14.43 -2.63
CA TYR A 89 -7.80 -14.50 -1.52
C TYR A 89 -9.24 -14.20 -1.96
N SER A 90 -9.54 -14.36 -3.26
CA SER A 90 -10.89 -14.28 -3.83
C SER A 90 -11.63 -15.61 -3.80
#